data_AF-A0AAU9YNT1-F1
#
_entry.id   AF-A0AAU9YNT1-F1
#
_cell.length_a   1.000
_cell.length_b   1.000
_cell.length_c   1.000
_cell.angle_alpha   90.00
_cell.angle_beta   90.00
_cell.angle_gamma   90.00
#
_symmetry.space_group_name_H-M   'P 1'
#
loop_
_entity.id
_entity.type
_entity.pdbx_description
1 polymer ?
#
loop_
_entity_poly.entity_id
_entity_poly.type
_entity_poly.pdbx_seq_one_letter_code
_entity_poly.pdbx_strand_id
1 'polypeptide(L)'
;MRSGGAARACRSACRCWLSGCAGPADGPQQLVGPERAEDREPLVDLCRRRHFLRGTPQQLSPAALLSGCHPGFGPLGVELRKNLASQWWSSMVVFREQVFPVDALHHEPGPSQPGDSAFRLVSPECIREILQDKELSKEQLVAFLENLLKTSGKLRETLLHGALEHYVNGLELVNRRLPYGLAQIGVCFHPVLDTKQIPSSVKSVGEKTEASLVWFAPARSSSQWFDFWLRHRLLWWRKFAMSPSNFSSTDCQDEAGRKGSKLYYSFPWGKEPIETLWNLGDQELLNTYPGSASTLQGRDGRKNVVPCVLSMNGDLDVGVLAYIYDSFQLTENSFARKKSFQRKVLKLHPCLAPIKVALDVGKGPAAELRQVGSIKLIAVTVKFYL
;
A
#
# COMPACT_ATOMS: atom_id res chain seq x y z
N MET A 1 69.10 53.36 -5.65
CA MET A 1 69.38 53.60 -4.22
C MET A 1 68.73 52.48 -3.40
N ARG A 2 69.48 51.95 -2.43
CA ARG A 2 69.19 50.85 -1.49
C ARG A 2 69.28 49.40 -2.02
N SER A 3 70.54 49.00 -1.97
CA SER A 3 71.19 47.70 -1.76
C SER A 3 70.56 46.67 -0.81
N GLY A 4 70.96 45.41 -1.03
CA GLY A 4 71.15 44.34 -0.02
C GLY A 4 70.29 43.12 -0.31
N GLY A 5 70.77 41.87 -0.36
CA GLY A 5 72.06 41.26 -0.03
C GLY A 5 71.86 39.73 -0.09
N ALA A 6 72.90 39.01 -0.51
CA ALA A 6 72.88 37.59 -0.84
C ALA A 6 73.14 36.65 0.36
N ALA A 7 72.72 35.38 0.24
CA ALA A 7 73.44 34.15 0.67
C ALA A 7 72.61 32.91 0.25
N ARG A 8 73.00 32.09 -0.75
CA ARG A 8 73.96 30.93 -0.73
C ARG A 8 73.64 29.93 0.39
N ALA A 9 73.21 28.70 0.11
CA ALA A 9 73.91 27.51 -0.45
C ALA A 9 73.81 26.41 0.64
N CYS A 10 73.45 25.15 0.38
CA CYS A 10 74.21 24.08 -0.29
C CYS A 10 73.23 22.89 -0.49
N ARG A 11 73.23 22.17 -1.63
CA ARG A 11 74.04 20.94 -1.91
C ARG A 11 73.87 19.88 -0.80
N SER A 12 73.48 18.63 -1.03
CA SER A 12 73.78 17.75 -2.18
C SER A 12 73.03 16.42 -2.08
N ALA A 13 72.70 15.84 -3.24
CA ALA A 13 72.85 14.42 -3.63
C ALA A 13 72.53 13.31 -2.62
N CYS A 14 71.63 12.38 -2.98
CA CYS A 14 71.99 11.17 -3.73
C CYS A 14 70.82 10.17 -3.84
N ARG A 15 70.62 9.69 -5.08
CA ARG A 15 70.36 8.31 -5.52
C ARG A 15 69.17 7.52 -4.94
N CYS A 16 68.21 7.34 -5.86
CA CYS A 16 67.47 6.12 -6.20
C CYS A 16 67.71 4.88 -5.34
N TRP A 17 66.63 4.28 -4.83
CA TRP A 17 66.38 2.83 -4.95
C TRP A 17 64.89 2.61 -5.26
N LEU A 18 64.65 1.71 -6.22
CA LEU A 18 63.36 1.35 -6.83
C LEU A 18 62.57 0.35 -5.97
N SER A 19 61.29 0.22 -6.34
CA SER A 19 60.30 -0.83 -5.99
C SER A 19 59.41 -0.47 -4.80
N GLY A 20 58.08 -0.50 -4.87
CA GLY A 20 57.15 -0.99 -5.89
C GLY A 20 55.71 -0.80 -5.37
N CYS A 21 54.73 -1.00 -6.27
CA CYS A 21 53.28 -1.09 -6.01
C CYS A 21 52.55 0.23 -5.69
N ALA A 22 52.13 0.96 -6.73
CA ALA A 22 51.04 1.93 -6.66
C ALA A 22 49.90 1.48 -7.59
N GLY A 23 48.73 1.22 -7.01
CA GLY A 23 47.50 0.85 -7.72
C GLY A 23 46.93 2.01 -8.53
N PRO A 24 46.12 1.76 -9.58
CA PRO A 24 45.59 2.84 -10.40
C PRO A 24 44.23 3.33 -9.92
N ALA A 25 44.17 4.66 -9.84
CA ALA A 25 43.09 5.54 -10.30
C ALA A 25 41.76 5.52 -9.53
N ASP A 26 41.64 6.53 -8.66
CA ASP A 26 40.40 7.16 -8.24
C ASP A 26 39.44 7.41 -9.42
N GLY A 27 38.32 6.71 -9.42
CA GLY A 27 37.12 7.07 -10.19
C GLY A 27 36.33 8.18 -9.48
N PRO A 28 35.59 9.02 -10.20
CA PRO A 28 34.98 10.21 -9.63
C PRO A 28 33.90 9.83 -8.62
N GLN A 29 34.18 10.12 -7.34
CA GLN A 29 33.17 10.22 -6.31
C GLN A 29 32.16 11.28 -6.75
N GLN A 30 30.98 10.85 -7.19
CA GLN A 30 29.82 11.72 -7.26
C GLN A 30 29.48 12.12 -5.82
N LEU A 31 30.00 13.30 -5.45
CA LEU A 31 29.57 14.07 -4.30
C LEU A 31 28.06 14.23 -4.41
N VAL A 32 27.34 13.43 -3.63
CA VAL A 32 25.93 13.67 -3.30
C VAL A 32 25.90 15.07 -2.69
N GLY A 33 25.43 16.03 -3.47
CA GLY A 33 25.22 17.39 -2.99
C GLY A 33 24.30 17.36 -1.77
N PRO A 34 24.36 18.35 -0.88
CA PRO A 34 23.42 18.44 0.22
C PRO A 34 22.05 18.71 -0.43
N GLU A 35 21.27 17.66 -0.66
CA GLU A 35 19.86 17.84 -0.98
C GLU A 35 19.25 18.56 0.22
N ARG A 36 18.84 19.80 -0.05
CA ARG A 36 18.31 20.74 0.92
C ARG A 36 17.21 20.05 1.73
N ALA A 37 17.41 19.95 3.03
CA ALA A 37 16.39 19.55 3.99
C ALA A 37 15.18 20.51 4.03
N GLU A 38 15.16 21.57 3.22
CA GLU A 38 14.09 22.58 3.13
C GLU A 38 12.91 22.16 2.23
N ASP A 39 13.10 21.20 1.32
CA ASP A 39 12.04 20.74 0.39
C ASP A 39 11.22 19.56 0.92
N ARG A 40 11.47 19.12 2.17
CA ARG A 40 10.73 18.04 2.83
C ARG A 40 9.31 18.49 3.24
N GLU A 41 8.47 18.44 2.22
CA GLU A 41 7.04 18.12 2.21
C GLU A 41 6.05 19.19 2.68
N PRO A 42 5.91 20.28 1.90
CA PRO A 42 4.74 21.17 2.00
C PRO A 42 3.39 20.44 1.93
N LEU A 43 3.37 19.22 1.36
CA LEU A 43 2.20 18.36 1.22
C LEU A 43 1.85 17.61 2.49
N VAL A 44 2.77 16.87 3.12
CA VAL A 44 2.46 16.10 4.35
C VAL A 44 2.03 17.03 5.48
N ASP A 45 2.68 18.18 5.62
CA ASP A 45 2.25 19.19 6.59
C ASP A 45 0.87 19.78 6.24
N LEU A 46 0.54 19.96 4.96
CA LEU A 46 -0.80 20.35 4.53
C LEU A 46 -1.84 19.27 4.86
N CYS A 47 -1.54 18.01 4.56
CA CYS A 47 -2.40 16.86 4.83
C CYS A 47 -2.69 16.72 6.33
N ARG A 48 -1.69 16.95 7.18
CA ARG A 48 -1.87 16.99 8.63
C ARG A 48 -2.75 18.17 9.06
N ARG A 49 -2.43 19.39 8.62
CA ARG A 49 -3.21 20.60 8.97
C ARG A 49 -4.65 20.58 8.49
N ARG A 50 -4.92 19.87 7.39
CA ARG A 50 -6.26 19.71 6.80
C ARG A 50 -6.94 18.41 7.22
N HIS A 51 -6.38 17.65 8.15
CA HIS A 51 -6.97 16.41 8.68
C HIS A 51 -7.20 15.31 7.63
N PHE A 52 -6.31 15.20 6.65
CA PHE A 52 -6.16 14.00 5.82
C PHE A 52 -5.36 12.91 6.55
N LEU A 53 -4.30 13.29 7.26
CA LEU A 53 -3.45 12.38 8.04
C LEU A 53 -3.53 12.75 9.53
N ARG A 54 -3.48 11.74 10.41
CA ARG A 54 -3.29 11.92 11.86
C ARG A 54 -1.83 11.68 12.21
N GLY A 55 -1.39 12.21 13.35
CA GLY A 55 -0.07 11.92 13.92
C GLY A 55 0.86 13.11 14.05
N THR A 56 2.00 12.85 14.70
CA THR A 56 3.09 13.81 14.85
C THR A 56 4.00 13.78 13.62
N PRO A 57 4.80 14.85 13.36
CA PRO A 57 5.74 14.87 12.23
C PRO A 57 6.73 13.69 12.21
N GLN A 58 7.13 13.20 13.39
CA GLN A 58 8.05 12.07 13.51
C GLN A 58 7.40 10.75 13.07
N GLN A 59 6.09 10.61 13.26
CA GLN A 59 5.32 9.43 12.87
C GLN A 59 4.89 9.43 11.39
N LEU A 60 5.02 10.56 10.70
CA LEU A 60 4.61 10.75 9.30
C LEU A 60 5.79 10.73 8.33
N SER A 61 6.80 9.92 8.62
CA SER A 61 7.87 9.67 7.64
C SER A 61 7.31 8.88 6.44
N PRO A 62 7.86 9.05 5.23
CA PRO A 62 7.46 8.25 4.07
C PRO A 62 7.51 6.74 4.34
N ALA A 63 8.54 6.28 5.05
CA ALA A 63 8.66 4.89 5.45
C ALA A 63 7.51 4.43 6.37
N ALA A 64 7.11 5.25 7.36
CA ALA A 64 6.01 4.92 8.27
C ALA A 64 4.63 4.95 7.58
N LEU A 65 4.46 5.83 6.58
CA LEU A 65 3.25 5.90 5.76
C LEU A 65 3.11 4.68 4.85
N LEU A 66 4.21 4.21 4.25
CA LEU A 66 4.23 3.01 3.41
C LEU A 66 4.18 1.72 4.25
N SER A 67 4.69 1.73 5.48
CA SER A 67 4.70 0.56 6.36
C SER A 67 3.42 0.37 7.16
N GLY A 68 2.39 1.22 7.00
CA GLY A 68 1.15 1.09 7.77
C GLY A 68 1.30 1.27 9.29
N CYS A 69 2.45 1.76 9.77
CA CYS A 69 2.69 2.03 11.20
C CYS A 69 2.34 3.46 11.62
N HIS A 70 1.67 4.20 10.72
CA HIS A 70 1.21 5.55 11.01
C HIS A 70 -0.07 5.51 11.87
N PRO A 71 -0.34 6.56 12.68
CA PRO A 71 -1.50 6.60 13.59
C PRO A 71 -2.86 6.79 12.88
N GLY A 72 -2.95 6.44 11.59
CA GLY A 72 -4.16 6.45 10.79
C GLY A 72 -4.43 7.73 9.98
N PHE A 73 -5.49 7.66 9.18
CA PHE A 73 -6.01 8.79 8.42
C PHE A 73 -6.90 9.69 9.28
N GLY A 74 -6.93 10.98 8.97
CA GLY A 74 -7.92 11.92 9.52
C GLY A 74 -9.26 11.79 8.79
N PRO A 75 -10.31 12.52 9.20
CA PRO A 75 -11.65 12.40 8.61
C PRO A 75 -11.68 12.58 7.10
N LEU A 76 -10.90 13.52 6.55
CA LEU A 76 -10.84 13.72 5.09
C LEU A 76 -10.11 12.60 4.36
N GLY A 77 -9.10 12.01 5.00
CA GLY A 77 -8.38 10.86 4.46
C GLY A 77 -9.24 9.60 4.47
N VAL A 78 -10.01 9.39 5.55
CA VAL A 78 -10.98 8.29 5.65
C VAL A 78 -12.08 8.41 4.58
N GLU A 79 -12.65 9.61 4.38
CA GLU A 79 -13.69 9.79 3.35
C GLU A 79 -13.11 9.65 1.93
N LEU A 80 -11.88 10.12 1.69
CA LEU A 80 -11.17 9.90 0.43
C LEU A 80 -10.94 8.40 0.17
N ARG A 81 -10.47 7.65 1.17
CA ARG A 81 -10.29 6.20 1.10
C ARG A 81 -11.59 5.47 0.83
N LYS A 82 -12.66 5.86 1.51
CA LYS A 82 -14.02 5.31 1.29
C LYS A 82 -14.52 5.58 -0.12
N ASN A 83 -14.34 6.79 -0.65
CA ASN A 83 -14.69 7.11 -2.04
C ASN A 83 -13.88 6.25 -3.02
N LEU A 84 -12.58 6.07 -2.77
CA LEU A 84 -11.71 5.22 -3.58
C LEU A 84 -12.16 3.76 -3.56
N ALA A 85 -12.42 3.21 -2.38
CA ALA A 85 -12.95 1.86 -2.18
C ALA A 85 -14.30 1.66 -2.92
N SER A 86 -15.18 2.67 -2.85
CA SER A 86 -16.48 2.63 -3.53
C SER A 86 -16.35 2.65 -5.06
N GLN A 87 -15.40 3.43 -5.59
CA GLN A 87 -15.08 3.44 -7.03
C GLN A 87 -14.43 2.13 -7.48
N TRP A 88 -13.61 1.51 -6.62
CA TRP A 88 -13.03 0.20 -6.88
C TRP A 88 -14.14 -0.85 -6.94
N TRP A 89 -15.03 -0.86 -5.93
CA TRP A 89 -16.13 -1.81 -5.82
C TRP A 89 -17.10 -1.71 -6.99
N SER A 90 -17.47 -0.50 -7.39
CA SER A 90 -18.33 -0.27 -8.55
C SER A 90 -17.72 -0.84 -9.83
N SER A 91 -16.41 -0.60 -10.03
CA SER A 91 -15.68 -1.08 -11.20
C SER A 91 -15.52 -2.60 -11.19
N MET A 92 -15.07 -3.17 -10.08
CA MET A 92 -14.64 -4.57 -10.00
C MET A 92 -15.80 -5.54 -9.76
N VAL A 93 -16.82 -5.12 -9.01
CA VAL A 93 -17.92 -5.99 -8.57
C VAL A 93 -19.22 -5.60 -9.28
N VAL A 94 -19.72 -4.37 -9.09
CA VAL A 94 -21.08 -3.99 -9.53
C VAL A 94 -21.27 -4.09 -11.05
N PHE A 95 -20.28 -3.67 -11.84
CA PHE A 95 -20.37 -3.73 -13.30
C PHE A 95 -20.00 -5.10 -13.90
N ARG A 96 -19.79 -6.14 -13.08
CA ARG A 96 -19.36 -7.47 -13.51
C ARG A 96 -20.25 -8.55 -12.91
N GLU A 97 -21.05 -9.18 -13.76
CA GLU A 97 -22.04 -10.20 -13.35
C GLU A 97 -21.43 -11.46 -12.71
N GLN A 98 -20.15 -11.75 -13.00
CA GLN A 98 -19.45 -12.96 -12.54
C GLN A 98 -18.54 -12.68 -11.34
N VAL A 99 -18.67 -11.53 -10.67
CA VAL A 99 -17.88 -11.19 -9.49
C VAL A 99 -18.80 -11.07 -8.29
N PHE A 100 -18.52 -11.87 -7.25
CA PHE A 100 -19.33 -11.92 -6.04
C PHE A 100 -18.56 -11.40 -4.83
N PRO A 101 -19.24 -10.72 -3.89
CA PRO A 101 -18.63 -10.35 -2.62
C PRO A 101 -18.36 -11.59 -1.77
N VAL A 102 -17.24 -11.56 -1.05
CA VAL A 102 -16.93 -12.52 0.01
C VAL A 102 -16.52 -11.76 1.26
N ASP A 103 -16.86 -12.32 2.43
CA ASP A 103 -16.34 -11.86 3.70
C ASP A 103 -15.58 -13.00 4.36
N ALA A 104 -14.38 -12.70 4.83
CA ALA A 104 -13.45 -13.65 5.41
C ALA A 104 -12.93 -13.11 6.74
N LEU A 105 -12.62 -14.05 7.65
CA LEU A 105 -12.13 -13.74 8.99
C LEU A 105 -10.79 -12.98 8.93
N HIS A 106 -10.51 -12.23 10.00
CA HIS A 106 -9.24 -11.52 10.16
C HIS A 106 -8.10 -12.43 10.62
N HIS A 107 -8.42 -13.65 11.04
CA HIS A 107 -7.47 -14.66 11.46
C HIS A 107 -7.60 -15.90 10.58
N GLU A 108 -6.48 -16.56 10.34
CA GLU A 108 -6.37 -17.81 9.60
C GLU A 108 -6.04 -18.94 10.58
N PRO A 109 -6.74 -20.09 10.51
CA PRO A 109 -6.38 -21.27 11.26
C PRO A 109 -5.17 -21.96 10.63
N GLY A 110 -4.12 -22.26 11.39
CA GLY A 110 -3.08 -23.15 10.88
C GLY A 110 -1.77 -23.20 11.67
N PRO A 111 -1.10 -24.37 11.68
CA PRO A 111 0.27 -24.48 12.17
C PRO A 111 1.21 -23.68 11.26
N SER A 112 2.24 -23.04 11.85
CA SER A 112 3.25 -22.31 11.06
C SER A 112 4.01 -23.24 10.15
N GLN A 113 4.23 -22.80 8.90
CA GLN A 113 5.43 -23.23 8.18
C GLN A 113 6.65 -22.47 8.73
N PRO A 114 7.83 -23.11 8.80
CA PRO A 114 9.04 -22.46 9.29
C PRO A 114 9.39 -21.25 8.40
N GLY A 115 9.31 -20.04 8.96
CA GLY A 115 9.56 -18.78 8.24
C GLY A 115 8.38 -17.78 8.27
N ASP A 116 7.19 -18.22 8.69
CA ASP A 116 6.02 -17.34 8.81
C ASP A 116 6.20 -16.34 9.97
N SER A 117 6.06 -15.04 9.66
CA SER A 117 6.27 -13.95 10.62
C SER A 117 4.98 -13.27 11.07
N ALA A 118 3.84 -13.83 10.67
CA ALA A 118 2.52 -13.38 11.06
C ALA A 118 2.32 -13.40 12.58
N PHE A 119 1.63 -12.39 13.10
CA PHE A 119 1.30 -12.29 14.51
C PHE A 119 0.22 -13.28 14.89
N ARG A 120 0.31 -13.82 16.11
CA ARG A 120 -0.65 -14.80 16.63
C ARG A 120 -1.57 -14.18 17.66
N LEU A 121 -2.84 -14.58 17.63
CA LEU A 121 -3.79 -14.23 18.66
C LEU A 121 -3.64 -15.22 19.81
N VAL A 122 -3.10 -14.75 20.93
CA VAL A 122 -2.95 -15.55 22.15
C VAL A 122 -3.83 -14.96 23.24
N SER A 123 -4.64 -15.80 23.89
CA SER A 123 -5.43 -15.37 25.04
C SER A 123 -4.50 -14.97 26.20
N PRO A 124 -4.65 -13.76 26.75
CA PRO A 124 -3.85 -13.34 27.91
C PRO A 124 -4.14 -14.19 29.15
N GLU A 125 -5.31 -14.84 29.23
CA GLU A 125 -5.70 -15.71 30.35
C GLU A 125 -4.80 -16.95 30.40
N CYS A 126 -4.60 -17.59 29.25
CA CYS A 126 -3.76 -18.79 29.13
C CYS A 126 -2.30 -18.51 29.53
N ILE A 127 -1.77 -17.33 29.18
CA ILE A 127 -0.43 -16.90 29.63
C ILE A 127 -0.42 -16.63 31.14
N ARG A 128 -1.47 -16.00 31.68
CA ARG A 128 -1.55 -15.67 33.12
C ARG A 128 -1.64 -16.91 33.99
N GLU A 129 -2.40 -17.93 33.59
CA GLU A 129 -2.51 -19.21 34.30
C GLU A 129 -1.12 -19.84 34.49
N ILE A 130 -0.33 -19.85 33.43
CA ILE A 130 1.02 -20.43 33.45
C ILE A 130 2.02 -19.57 34.21
N LEU A 131 1.87 -18.24 34.16
CA LEU A 131 2.68 -17.35 34.99
C LEU A 131 2.36 -17.46 36.49
N GLN A 132 1.18 -17.97 36.86
CA GLN A 132 0.79 -18.21 38.26
C GLN A 132 1.35 -19.54 38.80
N ASP A 133 1.56 -20.53 37.94
CA ASP A 133 2.17 -21.82 38.31
C ASP A 133 3.69 -21.67 38.51
N LYS A 134 4.11 -21.47 39.76
CA LYS A 134 5.53 -21.24 40.13
C LYS A 134 6.43 -22.49 40.06
N GLU A 135 5.87 -23.69 39.86
CA GLU A 135 6.59 -24.97 39.84
C GLU A 135 6.73 -25.58 38.43
N LEU A 136 6.54 -24.79 37.37
CA LEU A 136 6.62 -25.29 35.99
C LEU A 136 8.05 -25.72 35.61
N SER A 137 8.16 -26.92 35.07
CA SER A 137 9.41 -27.40 34.48
C SER A 137 9.69 -26.71 33.14
N LYS A 138 10.97 -26.66 32.75
CA LYS A 138 11.36 -26.08 31.46
C LYS A 138 10.70 -26.82 30.29
N GLU A 139 10.52 -28.13 30.40
CA GLU A 139 9.85 -28.94 29.37
C GLU A 139 8.37 -28.58 29.22
N GLN A 140 7.68 -28.31 30.33
CA GLN A 140 6.26 -27.90 30.32
C GLN A 140 6.08 -26.53 29.65
N LEU A 141 6.98 -25.58 29.93
CA LEU A 141 6.97 -24.27 29.27
C LEU A 141 7.22 -24.38 27.75
N VAL A 142 8.16 -25.22 27.33
CA VAL A 142 8.44 -25.45 25.91
C VAL A 142 7.25 -26.11 25.23
N ALA A 143 6.69 -27.16 25.83
CA ALA A 143 5.50 -27.84 25.29
C ALA A 143 4.29 -26.89 25.17
N PHE A 144 4.13 -25.99 26.13
CA PHE A 144 3.10 -24.96 26.08
C PHE A 144 3.34 -23.97 24.94
N LEU A 145 4.55 -23.44 24.80
CA LEU A 145 4.89 -22.53 23.70
C LEU A 145 4.72 -23.19 22.33
N GLU A 146 5.10 -24.46 22.21
CA GLU A 146 4.85 -25.25 21.01
C GLU A 146 3.35 -25.45 20.75
N ASN A 147 2.56 -25.70 21.79
CA ASN A 147 1.11 -25.82 21.67
C ASN A 147 0.49 -24.50 21.23
N LEU A 148 0.88 -23.37 21.83
CA LEU A 148 0.45 -22.04 21.40
C LEU A 148 0.82 -21.77 19.95
N LEU A 149 2.04 -22.10 19.53
CA LEU A 149 2.48 -21.92 18.14
C LEU A 149 1.70 -22.80 17.16
N LYS A 150 1.15 -23.94 17.59
CA LYS A 150 0.34 -24.82 16.75
C LYS A 150 -1.15 -24.45 16.73
N THR A 151 -1.69 -24.00 17.85
CA THR A 151 -3.14 -23.78 18.03
C THR A 151 -3.58 -22.34 17.82
N SER A 152 -2.71 -21.37 18.05
CA SER A 152 -3.08 -19.96 17.96
C SER A 152 -3.28 -19.54 16.51
N GLY A 153 -4.44 -18.96 16.21
CA GLY A 153 -4.73 -18.36 14.90
C GLY A 153 -3.74 -17.24 14.58
N LYS A 154 -3.37 -17.14 13.30
CA LYS A 154 -2.50 -16.09 12.80
C LYS A 154 -3.33 -14.97 12.19
N LEU A 155 -2.90 -13.71 12.34
CA LEU A 155 -3.51 -12.60 11.63
C LEU A 155 -3.25 -12.73 10.13
N ARG A 156 -4.26 -12.46 9.32
CA ARG A 156 -4.14 -12.57 7.86
C ARG A 156 -3.15 -11.53 7.30
N GLU A 157 -2.25 -11.98 6.45
CA GLU A 157 -1.34 -11.12 5.69
C GLU A 157 -1.94 -10.69 4.35
N THR A 158 -2.85 -11.50 3.80
CA THR A 158 -3.54 -11.26 2.54
C THR A 158 -5.00 -11.72 2.62
N LEU A 159 -5.86 -11.22 1.71
CA LEU A 159 -7.26 -11.66 1.60
C LEU A 159 -7.44 -12.93 0.73
N LEU A 160 -6.35 -13.50 0.21
CA LEU A 160 -6.39 -14.62 -0.73
C LEU A 160 -6.96 -15.88 -0.07
N HIS A 161 -6.46 -16.24 1.11
CA HIS A 161 -6.83 -17.50 1.78
C HIS A 161 -8.33 -17.58 2.05
N GLY A 162 -8.91 -16.51 2.61
CA GLY A 162 -10.34 -16.41 2.84
C GLY A 162 -11.17 -16.57 1.56
N ALA A 163 -10.76 -15.95 0.46
CA ALA A 163 -11.44 -16.14 -0.83
C ALA A 163 -11.34 -17.59 -1.35
N LEU A 164 -10.24 -18.29 -1.07
CA LEU A 164 -10.08 -19.71 -1.43
C LEU A 164 -10.98 -20.62 -0.59
N GLU A 165 -11.17 -20.35 0.71
CA GLU A 165 -12.09 -21.11 1.57
C GLU A 165 -13.56 -21.00 1.12
N HIS A 166 -13.92 -19.89 0.49
CA HIS A 166 -15.25 -19.66 -0.07
C HIS A 166 -15.41 -20.14 -1.51
N TYR A 167 -14.37 -20.74 -2.11
CA TYR A 167 -14.38 -21.18 -3.51
C TYR A 167 -15.52 -22.17 -3.79
N VAL A 168 -15.67 -23.22 -2.97
CA VAL A 168 -16.67 -24.29 -3.20
C VAL A 168 -18.09 -23.72 -3.18
N ASN A 169 -18.39 -22.85 -2.22
CA ASN A 169 -19.69 -22.19 -2.10
C ASN A 169 -19.95 -21.23 -3.27
N GLY A 170 -18.94 -20.46 -3.67
CA GLY A 170 -19.01 -19.58 -4.85
C GLY A 170 -19.20 -20.37 -6.14
N LEU A 171 -18.55 -21.53 -6.26
CA LEU A 171 -18.66 -22.43 -7.40
C LEU A 171 -20.08 -23.00 -7.50
N GLU A 172 -20.70 -23.37 -6.38
CA GLU A 172 -22.09 -23.82 -6.33
C GLU A 172 -23.06 -22.73 -6.79
N LEU A 173 -22.88 -21.49 -6.31
CA LEU A 173 -23.71 -20.33 -6.68
C LEU A 173 -23.75 -20.09 -8.20
N VAL A 174 -22.61 -20.23 -8.88
CA VAL A 174 -22.52 -20.06 -10.35
C VAL A 174 -22.89 -21.32 -11.13
N ASN A 175 -23.50 -22.32 -10.49
CA ASN A 175 -23.79 -23.63 -11.07
C ASN A 175 -22.52 -24.26 -11.70
N ARG A 176 -21.39 -24.17 -11.00
CA ARG A 176 -20.07 -24.61 -11.43
C ARG A 176 -19.59 -24.00 -12.75
N ARG A 177 -20.10 -22.87 -13.21
CA ARG A 177 -19.64 -22.23 -14.47
C ARG A 177 -18.37 -21.42 -14.21
N LEU A 178 -17.31 -21.70 -14.97
CA LEU A 178 -16.11 -20.87 -15.00
C LEU A 178 -16.14 -19.97 -16.27
N PRO A 179 -15.54 -18.77 -16.23
CA PRO A 179 -14.83 -18.15 -15.11
C PRO A 179 -15.75 -17.33 -14.19
N TYR A 180 -15.31 -17.08 -12.95
CA TYR A 180 -15.93 -16.14 -12.01
C TYR A 180 -14.89 -15.63 -11.01
N GLY A 181 -15.23 -14.63 -10.20
CA GLY A 181 -14.34 -14.11 -9.16
C GLY A 181 -15.03 -13.80 -7.85
N LEU A 182 -14.22 -13.76 -6.79
CA LEU A 182 -14.60 -13.38 -5.44
C LEU A 182 -13.82 -12.14 -5.03
N ALA A 183 -14.52 -11.11 -4.56
CA ALA A 183 -13.95 -9.82 -4.22
C ALA A 183 -14.19 -9.47 -2.75
N GLN A 184 -13.16 -8.91 -2.11
CA GLN A 184 -13.23 -8.43 -0.73
C GLN A 184 -12.39 -7.16 -0.58
N ILE A 185 -12.86 -6.24 0.27
CA ILE A 185 -12.04 -5.13 0.78
C ILE A 185 -11.92 -5.33 2.28
N GLY A 186 -10.70 -5.40 2.79
CA GLY A 186 -10.44 -5.70 4.20
C GLY A 186 -9.07 -5.25 4.66
N VAL A 187 -8.89 -5.14 5.97
CA VAL A 187 -7.60 -4.82 6.56
C VAL A 187 -6.74 -6.09 6.65
N CYS A 188 -5.50 -6.00 6.21
CA CYS A 188 -4.46 -7.01 6.32
C CYS A 188 -3.33 -6.49 7.20
N PHE A 189 -2.65 -7.43 7.87
CA PHE A 189 -1.59 -7.12 8.81
C PHE A 189 -0.26 -7.59 8.26
N HIS A 190 0.79 -6.78 8.35
CA HIS A 190 2.12 -7.21 7.95
C HIS A 190 3.16 -6.86 9.02
N PRO A 191 4.11 -7.75 9.29
CA PRO A 191 5.18 -7.48 10.24
C PRO A 191 6.16 -6.46 9.64
N VAL A 192 6.44 -5.39 10.38
CA VAL A 192 7.46 -4.40 10.00
C VAL A 192 8.74 -4.70 10.75
N LEU A 193 9.79 -5.07 10.01
CA LEU A 193 11.13 -5.26 10.56
C LEU A 193 11.81 -3.90 10.72
N ASP A 194 11.90 -3.44 11.96
CA ASP A 194 12.59 -2.19 12.26
C ASP A 194 14.09 -2.45 12.27
N THR A 195 14.82 -1.95 11.27
CA THR A 195 16.28 -2.17 11.12
C THR A 195 17.12 -1.40 12.15
N LYS A 196 16.49 -0.57 13.00
CA LYS A 196 17.19 0.40 13.87
C LYS A 196 17.07 0.15 15.38
N GLN A 197 16.42 -0.92 15.85
CA GLN A 197 16.40 -1.24 17.28
C GLN A 197 16.64 -2.74 17.55
N ILE A 198 17.42 -2.97 18.61
CA ILE A 198 17.80 -4.22 19.31
C ILE A 198 17.02 -5.48 18.88
N PRO A 199 17.69 -6.64 18.65
CA PRO A 199 17.09 -7.90 18.19
C PRO A 199 16.05 -8.55 19.13
N SER A 200 15.73 -7.93 20.27
CA SER A 200 14.75 -8.40 21.26
C SER A 200 13.50 -7.51 21.39
N SER A 201 13.36 -6.47 20.55
CA SER A 201 12.17 -5.60 20.59
C SER A 201 10.99 -6.19 19.81
N VAL A 202 9.78 -6.04 20.37
CA VAL A 202 8.52 -6.49 19.78
C VAL A 202 8.38 -5.84 18.40
N LYS A 203 8.32 -6.66 17.33
CA LYS A 203 8.08 -6.18 15.96
C LYS A 203 6.81 -5.33 15.94
N SER A 204 6.81 -4.22 15.21
CA SER A 204 5.58 -3.45 15.01
C SER A 204 4.72 -4.13 13.95
N VAL A 205 3.39 -4.02 14.09
CA VAL A 205 2.42 -4.49 13.09
C VAL A 205 2.03 -3.30 12.24
N GLY A 206 2.23 -3.41 10.93
CA GLY A 206 1.65 -2.51 9.96
C GLY A 206 0.25 -2.97 9.58
N GLU A 207 -0.69 -2.03 9.51
CA GLU A 207 -2.04 -2.26 9.00
C GLU A 207 -2.19 -1.63 7.63
N LYS A 208 -2.73 -2.38 6.68
CA LYS A 208 -3.07 -1.88 5.35
C LYS A 208 -4.44 -2.35 4.91
N THR A 209 -5.18 -1.48 4.25
CA THR A 209 -6.49 -1.79 3.68
C THR A 209 -6.29 -2.31 2.25
N GLU A 210 -6.48 -3.61 2.05
CA GLU A 210 -6.35 -4.24 0.75
C GLU A 210 -7.72 -4.40 0.09
N ALA A 211 -7.76 -4.18 -1.22
CA ALA A 211 -8.85 -4.55 -2.09
C ALA A 211 -8.40 -5.72 -2.97
N SER A 212 -8.95 -6.90 -2.71
CA SER A 212 -8.58 -8.14 -3.37
C SER A 212 -9.69 -8.64 -4.30
N LEU A 213 -9.30 -9.09 -5.49
CA LEU A 213 -10.12 -9.89 -6.37
C LEU A 213 -9.37 -11.19 -6.68
N VAL A 214 -9.98 -12.31 -6.33
CA VAL A 214 -9.52 -13.65 -6.70
C VAL A 214 -10.38 -14.15 -7.85
N TRP A 215 -9.77 -14.37 -9.00
CA TRP A 215 -10.44 -14.75 -10.24
C TRP A 215 -10.11 -16.19 -10.60
N PHE A 216 -11.13 -17.03 -10.71
CA PHE A 216 -11.02 -18.44 -11.05
C PHE A 216 -11.30 -18.61 -12.55
N ALA A 217 -10.27 -19.01 -13.29
CA ALA A 217 -10.35 -19.16 -14.74
C ALA A 217 -9.80 -20.52 -15.20
N PRO A 218 -10.31 -21.10 -16.30
CA PRO A 218 -9.70 -22.26 -16.92
C PRO A 218 -8.26 -21.97 -17.34
N ALA A 219 -7.35 -22.95 -17.18
CA ALA A 219 -5.93 -22.82 -17.50
C ALA A 219 -5.66 -22.31 -18.92
N ARG A 220 -6.46 -22.72 -19.92
CA ARG A 220 -6.34 -22.26 -21.31
C ARG A 220 -6.50 -20.74 -21.49
N SER A 221 -7.25 -20.10 -20.60
CA SER A 221 -7.64 -18.69 -20.68
C SER A 221 -7.00 -17.83 -19.59
N SER A 222 -6.23 -18.42 -18.68
CA SER A 222 -5.64 -17.74 -17.53
C SER A 222 -4.75 -16.56 -17.96
N SER A 223 -3.89 -16.74 -18.95
CA SER A 223 -3.03 -15.67 -19.49
C SER A 223 -3.82 -14.54 -20.14
N GLN A 224 -4.90 -14.85 -20.85
CA GLN A 224 -5.76 -13.83 -21.47
C GLN A 224 -6.50 -13.00 -20.43
N TRP A 225 -7.02 -13.66 -19.38
CA TRP A 225 -7.63 -12.98 -18.25
C TRP A 225 -6.62 -12.16 -17.46
N PHE A 226 -5.39 -12.66 -17.29
CA PHE A 226 -4.31 -11.92 -16.65
C PHE A 226 -4.02 -10.61 -17.40
N ASP A 227 -3.82 -10.66 -18.72
CA ASP A 227 -3.53 -9.46 -19.52
C ASP A 227 -4.76 -8.53 -19.63
N PHE A 228 -5.98 -9.05 -19.54
CA PHE A 228 -7.20 -8.25 -19.41
C PHE A 228 -7.21 -7.47 -18.09
N TRP A 229 -7.00 -8.16 -16.97
CA TRP A 229 -7.03 -7.55 -15.65
C TRP A 229 -5.90 -6.53 -15.48
N LEU A 230 -4.69 -6.84 -15.92
CA LEU A 230 -3.56 -5.91 -15.89
C LEU A 230 -3.90 -4.58 -16.57
N ARG A 231 -4.42 -4.64 -17.79
CA ARG A 231 -4.82 -3.43 -18.54
C ARG A 231 -5.98 -2.71 -17.86
N HIS A 232 -7.01 -3.44 -17.42
CA HIS A 232 -8.17 -2.85 -16.79
C HIS A 232 -7.81 -2.14 -15.48
N ARG A 233 -6.97 -2.76 -14.64
CA ARG A 233 -6.50 -2.18 -13.37
C ARG A 233 -5.62 -0.95 -13.60
N LEU A 234 -4.68 -1.02 -14.54
CA LEU A 234 -3.85 0.13 -14.90
C LEU A 234 -4.68 1.31 -15.42
N LEU A 235 -5.67 1.05 -16.28
CA LEU A 235 -6.60 2.08 -16.76
C LEU A 235 -7.45 2.66 -15.63
N TRP A 236 -7.89 1.83 -14.68
CA TRP A 236 -8.67 2.29 -13.53
C TRP A 236 -7.88 3.27 -12.65
N TRP A 237 -6.61 3.00 -12.36
CA TRP A 237 -5.74 3.93 -11.63
C TRP A 237 -5.50 5.23 -12.42
N ARG A 238 -5.26 5.12 -13.73
CA ARG A 238 -5.05 6.28 -14.61
C ARG A 238 -6.28 7.18 -14.75
N LYS A 239 -7.49 6.61 -14.64
CA LYS A 239 -8.76 7.34 -14.83
C LYS A 239 -8.91 8.52 -13.87
N PHE A 240 -8.47 8.38 -12.63
CA PHE A 240 -8.66 9.41 -11.60
C PHE A 240 -7.43 10.30 -11.40
N ALA A 241 -6.36 10.04 -12.14
CA ALA A 241 -5.10 10.76 -12.04
C ALA A 241 -5.12 12.06 -12.85
N MET A 242 -4.53 13.10 -12.29
CA MET A 242 -4.13 14.33 -12.98
C MET A 242 -2.98 14.05 -13.94
N SER A 243 -1.99 13.24 -13.53
CA SER A 243 -0.85 12.82 -14.36
C SER A 243 -0.81 11.30 -14.53
N PRO A 244 -1.57 10.73 -15.50
CA PRO A 244 -1.65 9.28 -15.71
C PRO A 244 -0.32 8.58 -15.99
N SER A 245 0.71 9.33 -16.43
CA SER A 245 2.07 8.83 -16.68
C SER A 245 2.78 8.35 -15.41
N ASN A 246 2.39 8.83 -14.23
CA ASN A 246 2.98 8.40 -12.96
C ASN A 246 2.59 6.96 -12.59
N PHE A 247 1.53 6.42 -13.21
CA PHE A 247 1.12 5.03 -13.04
C PHE A 247 1.76 4.16 -14.12
N SER A 248 2.59 3.20 -13.69
CA SER A 248 3.31 2.28 -14.55
C SER A 248 3.10 0.84 -14.13
N SER A 249 3.36 -0.10 -15.04
CA SER A 249 3.29 -1.53 -14.79
C SER A 249 4.64 -2.16 -15.13
N THR A 250 5.11 -3.08 -14.29
CA THR A 250 6.31 -3.88 -14.55
C THR A 250 5.95 -5.34 -14.38
N ASP A 251 6.34 -6.15 -15.36
CA ASP A 251 6.20 -7.60 -15.27
C ASP A 251 7.28 -8.17 -14.34
N CYS A 252 6.87 -9.13 -13.52
CA CYS A 252 7.76 -9.82 -12.58
C CYS A 252 7.48 -11.31 -12.60
N GLN A 253 8.45 -12.09 -12.13
CA GLN A 253 8.26 -13.50 -11.89
C GLN A 253 8.49 -13.78 -10.41
N ASP A 254 7.71 -14.72 -9.89
CA ASP A 254 7.90 -15.23 -8.55
C ASP A 254 9.10 -16.20 -8.51
N GLU A 255 9.57 -16.57 -7.32
CA GLU A 255 10.65 -17.56 -7.15
C GLU A 255 10.30 -18.91 -7.80
N ALA A 256 9.01 -19.26 -7.83
CA ALA A 256 8.48 -20.42 -8.53
C ALA A 256 8.30 -20.24 -10.05
N GLY A 257 8.76 -19.13 -10.62
CA GLY A 257 8.66 -18.82 -12.06
C GLY A 257 7.25 -18.42 -12.53
N ARG A 258 6.33 -18.14 -11.59
CA ARG A 258 4.95 -17.75 -11.89
C ARG A 258 4.90 -16.33 -12.48
N LYS A 259 4.12 -16.13 -13.54
CA LYS A 259 3.92 -14.80 -14.16
C LYS A 259 3.16 -13.89 -13.20
N GLY A 260 3.73 -12.73 -12.90
CA GLY A 260 3.08 -11.65 -12.17
C GLY A 260 3.37 -10.30 -12.80
N SER A 261 2.63 -9.30 -12.34
CA SER A 261 2.86 -7.91 -12.72
C SER A 261 2.55 -7.04 -11.52
N LYS A 262 3.36 -6.00 -11.32
CA LYS A 262 3.19 -5.02 -10.26
C LYS A 262 2.85 -3.68 -10.89
N LEU A 263 1.84 -3.02 -10.34
CA LEU A 263 1.49 -1.64 -10.67
C LEU A 263 2.19 -0.72 -9.68
N TYR A 264 2.77 0.35 -10.19
CA TYR A 264 3.55 1.31 -9.43
C TYR A 264 3.00 2.71 -9.60
N TYR A 265 3.14 3.50 -8.53
CA TYR A 265 3.04 4.96 -8.59
C TYR A 265 4.41 5.59 -8.36
N SER A 266 4.76 6.57 -9.19
CA SER A 266 6.00 7.35 -9.07
C SER A 266 5.84 8.44 -8.00
N PHE A 267 6.26 8.15 -6.77
CA PHE A 267 6.42 9.14 -5.71
C PHE A 267 7.68 10.00 -5.92
N PRO A 268 7.81 11.16 -5.26
CA PRO A 268 8.99 12.01 -5.37
C PRO A 268 10.32 11.31 -5.02
N TRP A 269 10.27 10.28 -4.17
CA TRP A 269 11.44 9.50 -3.74
C TRP A 269 11.65 8.20 -4.53
N GLY A 270 10.72 7.79 -5.39
CA GLY A 270 10.83 6.52 -6.11
C GLY A 270 9.49 5.89 -6.50
N LYS A 271 9.57 4.74 -7.18
CA LYS A 271 8.39 3.95 -7.57
C LYS A 271 8.00 3.01 -6.45
N GLU A 272 6.77 3.14 -5.96
CA GLU A 272 6.23 2.24 -4.94
C GLU A 272 5.10 1.38 -5.51
N PRO A 273 5.04 0.09 -5.15
CA PRO A 273 4.00 -0.81 -5.62
C PRO A 273 2.66 -0.46 -4.97
N ILE A 274 1.62 -0.26 -5.78
CA ILE A 274 0.26 0.05 -5.30
C ILE A 274 -0.68 -1.15 -5.47
N GLU A 275 -0.40 -2.03 -6.43
CA GLU A 275 -1.24 -3.19 -6.71
C GLU A 275 -0.38 -4.30 -7.32
N THR A 276 -0.69 -5.53 -6.96
CA THR A 276 0.02 -6.72 -7.43
C THR A 276 -0.96 -7.68 -8.08
N LEU A 277 -0.55 -8.26 -9.22
CA LEU A 277 -1.32 -9.24 -9.96
C LEU A 277 -0.46 -10.49 -10.14
N TRP A 278 -1.02 -11.66 -9.81
CA TRP A 278 -0.31 -12.93 -9.87
C TRP A 278 -1.17 -14.00 -10.52
N ASN A 279 -0.56 -14.81 -11.39
CA ASN A 279 -1.13 -16.07 -11.83
C ASN A 279 -0.58 -17.20 -10.96
N LEU A 280 -1.38 -17.64 -9.99
CA LEU A 280 -0.95 -18.58 -8.94
C LEU A 280 -1.08 -20.05 -9.37
N GLY A 281 -1.75 -20.34 -10.48
CA GLY A 281 -2.05 -21.71 -10.90
C GLY A 281 -3.12 -22.35 -10.01
N ASP A 282 -3.06 -23.67 -9.82
CA ASP A 282 -4.01 -24.47 -9.05
C ASP A 282 -3.48 -24.91 -7.67
N GLN A 283 -2.18 -24.71 -7.41
CA GLN A 283 -1.50 -25.19 -6.20
C GLN A 283 -2.15 -24.70 -4.89
N GLU A 284 -2.45 -23.39 -4.79
CA GLU A 284 -3.05 -22.83 -3.58
C GLU A 284 -4.44 -23.43 -3.28
N LEU A 285 -5.21 -23.73 -4.33
CA LEU A 285 -6.52 -24.32 -4.20
C LEU A 285 -6.43 -25.80 -3.77
N LEU A 286 -5.46 -26.54 -4.32
CA LEU A 286 -5.17 -27.92 -3.92
C LEU A 286 -4.65 -28.02 -2.48
N ASN A 287 -3.85 -27.05 -2.05
CA ASN A 287 -3.37 -26.95 -0.67
C ASN A 287 -4.51 -26.66 0.31
N THR A 288 -5.48 -25.83 -0.09
CA THR A 288 -6.64 -25.47 0.74
C THR A 288 -7.61 -26.65 0.90
N TYR A 289 -7.74 -27.50 -0.12
CA TYR A 289 -8.65 -28.66 -0.09
C TYR A 289 -7.92 -29.98 -0.37
N PRO A 290 -7.11 -30.49 0.58
CA PRO A 290 -6.43 -31.77 0.43
C PRO A 290 -7.46 -32.90 0.38
N GLY A 291 -7.49 -33.63 -0.74
CA GLY A 291 -8.25 -34.89 -0.87
C GLY A 291 -9.61 -34.83 -1.59
N SER A 292 -10.08 -33.66 -2.04
CA SER A 292 -11.37 -33.54 -2.75
C SER A 292 -11.26 -32.86 -4.12
N ALA A 293 -10.35 -33.33 -4.98
CA ALA A 293 -10.19 -32.75 -6.32
C ALA A 293 -11.47 -32.76 -7.17
N SER A 294 -12.41 -33.68 -6.92
CA SER A 294 -13.69 -33.77 -7.64
C SER A 294 -14.68 -32.66 -7.28
N THR A 295 -14.66 -32.14 -6.05
CA THR A 295 -15.53 -31.02 -5.63
C THR A 295 -15.04 -29.70 -6.21
N LEU A 296 -13.74 -29.61 -6.49
CA LEU A 296 -13.12 -28.40 -7.02
C LEU A 296 -13.33 -28.16 -8.51
N GLN A 297 -13.82 -29.16 -9.25
CA GLN A 297 -13.93 -29.06 -10.70
C GLN A 297 -15.07 -28.13 -11.14
N GLY A 298 -14.69 -27.09 -11.88
CA GLY A 298 -15.61 -26.20 -12.58
C GLY A 298 -15.79 -26.57 -14.05
N ARG A 299 -16.93 -26.20 -14.62
CA ARG A 299 -17.32 -26.41 -16.01
C ARG A 299 -16.69 -25.34 -16.90
N ASP A 300 -15.83 -25.77 -17.81
CA ASP A 300 -15.36 -25.02 -18.98
C ASP A 300 -16.06 -25.57 -20.23
N GLY A 301 -17.26 -25.06 -20.51
CA GLY A 301 -18.14 -25.57 -21.55
C GLY A 301 -18.62 -26.99 -21.24
N ARG A 302 -18.04 -28.00 -21.92
CA ARG A 302 -18.38 -29.42 -21.74
C ARG A 302 -17.40 -30.18 -20.83
N LYS A 303 -16.26 -29.58 -20.51
CA LYS A 303 -15.20 -30.24 -19.72
C LYS A 303 -15.23 -29.72 -18.28
N ASN A 304 -14.88 -30.61 -17.35
CA ASN A 304 -14.69 -30.27 -15.95
C ASN A 304 -13.18 -30.13 -15.70
N VAL A 305 -12.77 -28.99 -15.16
CA VAL A 305 -11.36 -28.64 -14.94
C VAL A 305 -11.18 -28.00 -13.57
N VAL A 306 -10.03 -28.20 -12.95
CA VAL A 306 -9.61 -27.40 -11.79
C VAL A 306 -9.19 -26.01 -12.32
N PRO A 307 -9.74 -24.91 -11.79
CA PRO A 307 -9.40 -23.59 -12.27
C PRO A 307 -7.99 -23.18 -11.85
N CYS A 308 -7.37 -22.35 -12.67
CA CYS A 308 -6.24 -21.54 -12.24
C CYS A 308 -6.76 -20.31 -11.48
N VAL A 309 -6.06 -19.97 -10.40
CA VAL A 309 -6.32 -18.83 -9.54
C VAL A 309 -5.47 -17.64 -10.01
N LEU A 310 -6.14 -16.54 -10.35
CA LEU A 310 -5.50 -15.24 -10.54
C LEU A 310 -5.81 -14.38 -9.32
N SER A 311 -4.78 -13.83 -8.69
CA SER A 311 -4.92 -12.96 -7.53
C SER A 311 -4.56 -11.53 -7.91
N MET A 312 -5.42 -10.58 -7.54
CA MET A 312 -5.23 -9.15 -7.74
C MET A 312 -5.41 -8.46 -6.39
N ASN A 313 -4.34 -7.90 -5.83
CA ASN A 313 -4.34 -7.26 -4.52
C ASN A 313 -3.88 -5.82 -4.65
N GLY A 314 -4.81 -4.88 -4.45
CA GLY A 314 -4.54 -3.44 -4.45
C GLY A 314 -4.48 -2.86 -3.05
N ASP A 315 -3.44 -2.10 -2.75
CA ASP A 315 -3.31 -1.33 -1.52
C ASP A 315 -4.07 0.00 -1.65
N LEU A 316 -5.17 0.13 -0.92
CA LEU A 316 -5.98 1.34 -0.95
C LEU A 316 -5.35 2.48 -0.16
N ASP A 317 -4.55 2.20 0.86
CA ASP A 317 -3.94 3.21 1.72
C ASP A 317 -2.79 3.90 0.96
N VAL A 318 -1.90 3.12 0.33
CA VAL A 318 -0.89 3.68 -0.59
C VAL A 318 -1.54 4.31 -1.81
N GLY A 319 -2.64 3.75 -2.31
CA GLY A 319 -3.43 4.36 -3.38
C GLY A 319 -3.98 5.75 -3.03
N VAL A 320 -4.47 5.93 -1.80
CA VAL A 320 -4.91 7.24 -1.28
C VAL A 320 -3.75 8.21 -1.23
N LEU A 321 -2.59 7.77 -0.73
CA LEU A 321 -1.38 8.59 -0.72
C LEU A 321 -1.00 8.99 -2.16
N ALA A 322 -0.98 8.05 -3.10
CA ALA A 322 -0.66 8.31 -4.50
C ALA A 322 -1.55 9.43 -5.09
N TYR A 323 -2.87 9.39 -4.89
CA TYR A 323 -3.76 10.45 -5.37
C TYR A 323 -3.59 11.78 -4.64
N ILE A 324 -3.24 11.76 -3.35
CA ILE A 324 -2.91 12.99 -2.61
C ILE A 324 -1.67 13.65 -3.22
N TYR A 325 -0.62 12.88 -3.51
CA TYR A 325 0.60 13.39 -4.17
C TYR A 325 0.33 13.84 -5.60
N ASP A 326 -0.42 13.08 -6.39
CA ASP A 326 -0.75 13.41 -7.78
C ASP A 326 -1.60 14.70 -7.89
N SER A 327 -2.46 14.94 -6.91
CA SER A 327 -3.34 16.11 -6.90
C SER A 327 -2.67 17.41 -6.46
N PHE A 328 -1.48 17.35 -5.85
CA PHE A 328 -0.84 18.51 -5.23
C PHE A 328 -0.27 19.48 -6.28
N GLN A 329 -0.70 20.74 -6.23
CA GLN A 329 -0.19 21.81 -7.08
C GLN A 329 0.12 23.06 -6.27
N LEU A 330 1.21 23.72 -6.65
CA LEU A 330 1.57 25.06 -6.18
C LEU A 330 1.10 26.07 -7.23
N THR A 331 0.12 26.90 -6.89
CA THR A 331 -0.38 27.97 -7.76
C THR A 331 0.18 29.30 -7.28
N GLU A 332 0.85 30.03 -8.17
CA GLU A 332 1.30 31.40 -7.87
C GLU A 332 0.23 32.41 -8.26
N ASN A 333 -0.16 33.28 -7.33
CA ASN A 333 -1.04 34.40 -7.64
C ASN A 333 -0.20 35.62 -8.03
N SER A 334 -0.26 36.02 -9.30
CA SER A 334 0.40 37.23 -9.83
C SER A 334 -0.28 38.54 -9.40
N PHE A 335 -1.41 38.49 -8.68
CA PHE A 335 -2.22 39.67 -8.35
C PHE A 335 -1.78 40.44 -7.09
N ALA A 336 -0.88 39.89 -6.26
CA ALA A 336 -0.45 40.52 -5.01
C ALA A 336 0.87 41.29 -5.18
N ARG A 337 0.80 42.62 -5.32
CA ARG A 337 1.94 43.54 -5.54
C ARG A 337 3.06 43.55 -4.48
N LYS A 338 3.03 42.74 -3.41
CA LYS A 338 4.03 42.83 -2.31
C LYS A 338 4.55 41.52 -1.70
N LYS A 339 4.15 40.35 -2.16
CA LYS A 339 4.76 39.04 -1.83
C LYS A 339 4.14 37.98 -2.74
N SER A 340 4.95 37.18 -3.44
CA SER A 340 4.50 36.01 -4.20
C SER A 340 3.89 34.99 -3.23
N PHE A 341 2.58 35.08 -3.00
CA PHE A 341 1.87 34.14 -2.15
C PHE A 341 1.63 32.86 -2.95
N GLN A 342 2.40 31.81 -2.68
CA GLN A 342 2.16 30.48 -3.24
C GLN A 342 0.95 29.86 -2.54
N ARG A 343 -0.11 29.60 -3.31
CA ARG A 343 -1.30 28.89 -2.85
C ARG A 343 -1.13 27.40 -3.10
N LYS A 344 -1.29 26.61 -2.05
CA LYS A 344 -1.31 25.15 -2.12
C LYS A 344 -2.73 24.66 -2.39
N VAL A 345 -2.92 23.84 -3.43
CA VAL A 345 -4.22 23.26 -3.79
C VAL A 345 -4.07 21.76 -4.05
N LEU A 346 -5.09 20.99 -3.66
CA LEU A 346 -5.22 19.55 -3.97
C LEU A 346 -6.33 19.40 -5.01
N LYS A 347 -5.97 19.11 -6.26
CA LYS A 347 -6.90 18.90 -7.37
C LYS A 347 -7.31 17.42 -7.47
N LEU A 348 -8.04 16.94 -6.46
CA LEU A 348 -8.58 15.58 -6.47
C LEU A 348 -9.68 15.46 -7.53
N HIS A 349 -9.76 14.29 -8.18
CA HIS A 349 -10.85 13.99 -9.10
C HIS A 349 -12.22 14.17 -8.41
N PRO A 350 -13.25 14.75 -9.07
CA PRO A 350 -14.54 15.04 -8.44
C PRO A 350 -15.20 13.85 -7.74
N CYS A 351 -15.07 12.63 -8.28
CA CYS A 351 -15.58 11.41 -7.63
C CYS A 351 -14.86 11.09 -6.31
N LEU A 352 -13.57 11.39 -6.19
CA LEU A 352 -12.74 11.04 -5.03
C LEU A 352 -12.75 12.11 -3.95
N ALA A 353 -12.91 13.39 -4.33
CA ALA A 353 -12.84 14.52 -3.40
C ALA A 353 -13.73 14.32 -2.15
N PRO A 354 -13.19 14.40 -0.92
CA PRO A 354 -13.95 14.07 0.29
C PRO A 354 -15.10 15.06 0.58
N ILE A 355 -14.88 16.34 0.29
CA ILE A 355 -15.89 17.39 0.40
C ILE A 355 -16.17 17.92 -1.00
N LYS A 356 -17.44 17.89 -1.41
CA LYS A 356 -17.85 18.35 -2.76
C LYS A 356 -18.12 19.85 -2.81
N VAL A 357 -18.79 20.37 -1.78
CA VAL A 357 -19.19 21.78 -1.68
C VAL A 357 -18.99 22.23 -0.24
N ALA A 358 -18.44 23.43 -0.06
CA ALA A 358 -18.47 24.14 1.21
C ALA A 358 -19.51 25.27 1.10
N LEU A 359 -20.51 25.26 1.97
CA LEU A 359 -21.47 26.34 2.08
C LEU A 359 -20.97 27.30 3.15
N ASP A 360 -20.82 28.57 2.78
CA ASP A 360 -20.44 29.66 3.68
C ASP A 360 -21.52 30.73 3.63
N VAL A 361 -21.99 31.18 4.80
CA VAL A 361 -23.07 32.17 4.90
C VAL A 361 -22.45 33.51 5.27
N GLY A 362 -22.49 34.45 4.32
CA GLY A 362 -22.03 35.82 4.53
C GLY A 362 -22.99 36.62 5.41
N LYS A 363 -22.56 37.81 5.84
CA LYS A 363 -23.44 38.76 6.54
C LYS A 363 -24.44 39.35 5.53
N GLY A 364 -25.71 38.99 5.67
CA GLY A 364 -26.85 39.58 4.96
C GLY A 364 -27.99 39.95 5.93
N PRO A 365 -28.94 40.81 5.54
CA PRO A 365 -30.07 41.17 6.39
C PRO A 365 -30.88 39.92 6.76
N ALA A 366 -31.14 39.71 8.05
CA ALA A 366 -31.84 38.53 8.58
C ALA A 366 -33.28 38.31 8.04
N ALA A 367 -33.79 39.23 7.21
CA ALA A 367 -35.08 39.12 6.55
C ALA A 367 -35.10 38.05 5.44
N GLU A 368 -33.99 37.83 4.72
CA GLU A 368 -33.93 36.81 3.65
C GLU A 368 -33.76 35.39 4.18
N LEU A 369 -33.14 35.23 5.36
CA LEU A 369 -32.97 33.93 6.02
C LEU A 369 -34.30 33.31 6.50
N ARG A 370 -35.36 34.10 6.70
CA ARG A 370 -36.68 33.60 7.12
C ARG A 370 -37.54 33.06 5.97
N GLN A 371 -37.25 33.40 4.72
CA GLN A 371 -37.95 32.82 3.56
C GLN A 371 -37.47 31.40 3.21
N VAL A 372 -36.37 30.93 3.83
CA VAL A 372 -35.82 29.58 3.61
C VAL A 372 -36.54 28.51 4.48
N GLY A 373 -37.73 28.82 5.00
CA GLY A 373 -38.67 27.82 5.51
C GLY A 373 -39.46 27.12 4.41
N SER A 374 -39.31 27.53 3.15
CA SER A 374 -39.97 26.91 2.00
C SER A 374 -39.04 26.99 0.79
N ILE A 375 -38.30 25.91 0.57
CA ILE A 375 -37.57 25.52 -0.65
C ILE A 375 -37.45 26.64 -1.69
N LYS A 376 -36.35 27.38 -1.63
CA LYS A 376 -35.70 28.01 -2.79
C LYS A 376 -34.30 28.45 -2.39
N LEU A 377 -33.30 27.78 -3.00
CA LEU A 377 -31.90 28.15 -2.95
C LEU A 377 -31.75 29.64 -3.27
N ILE A 378 -31.20 30.43 -2.35
CA ILE A 378 -30.74 31.78 -2.64
C ILE A 378 -29.26 31.88 -2.28
N ALA A 379 -28.48 32.32 -3.28
CA ALA A 379 -27.09 32.76 -3.23
C ALA A 379 -26.11 31.80 -2.54
N VAL A 380 -25.98 30.59 -3.10
CA VAL A 380 -24.76 29.81 -2.89
C VAL A 380 -23.64 30.56 -3.60
N THR A 381 -22.82 31.31 -2.86
CA THR A 381 -21.49 31.65 -3.35
C THR A 381 -20.72 30.35 -3.36
N VAL A 382 -20.84 29.59 -4.46
CA VAL A 382 -19.97 28.45 -4.72
C VAL A 382 -18.59 29.05 -4.95
N LYS A 383 -17.84 29.27 -3.86
CA LYS A 383 -16.39 29.39 -3.97
C LYS A 383 -15.90 28.02 -4.37
N PHE A 384 -15.87 27.80 -5.69
CA PHE A 384 -14.92 26.91 -6.30
C PHE A 384 -13.55 27.42 -5.86
N TYR A 385 -13.00 26.86 -4.79
CA TYR A 385 -11.57 26.90 -4.60
C TYR A 385 -10.97 25.90 -5.61
N LEU A 386 -10.97 26.32 -6.88
CA LEU A 386 -10.23 25.74 -7.99
C LEU A 386 -8.73 26.01 -7.83
#